data_AF-A0A523US24-F1
#
_entry.id   AF-A0A523US24-F1
#
_cell.length_a   1.000
_cell.length_b   1.000
_cell.length_c   1.000
_cell.angle_alpha   90.00
_cell.angle_beta   90.00
_cell.angle_gamma   90.00
#
_symmetry.space_group_name_H-M   'P 1'
#
loop_
_entity.id
_entity.type
_entity.pdbx_description
1 polymer ?
#
loop_
_entity_poly.entity_id
_entity_poly.type
_entity_poly.pdbx_seq_one_letter_code
_entity_poly.pdbx_strand_id
1 'polypeptide(L)'
;MHVGGQVVVSVVIPLLNEEENLRPLYERLKSSLSHLPCESEIIFVDDGSTDSTLQELQDIAANDTRVKVVPLKQNMGQHAAILEGFKQSKGEIVVTLDGDLQNPPEEIPRLVEKLSEGFDVVAGWRKGRKDNRFRLILSAFLNLFASLATGVRMRDYGCMMRAYRRGVLQSVSVYGRHTPFIPTLVTSMGSRTCEVPIGHEPRKRGRSKYGLIGLLSLYSSLVADFIHIKMGLRPKARKPLSHKLVFFGYGLIGHACLEFLLRTKHNVARVVTHADDPDEESWFPSVHDLAAKNGIPVLAPLKVTDPVLAETVERLEPDLILSVFYRQILPRRLLDIPRLGAVNLHPSLLPGYRGRCPLNWAIINGEKKSGVTLHYMTEKADSGDVIGQLEFEIADEDDIKTVYEKTVTASLEILRRFLPTIFDRGAVRTPQDERQASYFGRRTPEDGRIDWAKGADEIHNLIRGVTHPFPGAFSFIKDKKLLIWKATVSDRSGAPGAIIGTANGSFLVGAGRGALILQRTQMEGEDETDGTAALQRLGVKQGDRFDF
;
A
#
# COMPACT_ATOMS: atom_id res chain seq x y z
N MET A 1 15.61 -52.05 -2.45
CA MET A 1 14.56 -51.43 -1.63
C MET A 1 15.13 -50.12 -1.07
N HIS A 2 14.86 -48.99 -1.72
CA HIS A 2 15.24 -47.67 -1.21
C HIS A 2 14.25 -47.28 -0.12
N VAL A 3 14.68 -47.32 1.14
CA VAL A 3 13.96 -46.70 2.25
C VAL A 3 14.00 -45.20 2.00
N GLY A 4 12.83 -44.56 1.89
CA GLY A 4 12.68 -43.14 1.57
C GLY A 4 13.55 -42.27 2.46
N GLY A 5 14.49 -41.54 1.84
CA GLY A 5 15.45 -40.69 2.52
C GLY A 5 14.73 -39.58 3.28
N GLN A 6 14.99 -39.50 4.59
CA GLN A 6 14.48 -38.43 5.43
C GLN A 6 15.08 -37.11 4.95
N VAL A 7 14.24 -36.13 4.60
CA VAL A 7 14.70 -34.78 4.22
C VAL A 7 15.49 -34.19 5.39
N VAL A 8 16.75 -33.83 5.15
CA VAL A 8 17.65 -33.30 6.19
C VAL A 8 17.73 -31.78 6.12
N VAL A 9 17.64 -31.19 4.92
CA VAL A 9 17.77 -29.74 4.72
C VAL A 9 16.54 -29.16 4.03
N SER A 10 15.93 -28.11 4.60
CA SER A 10 14.92 -27.30 3.92
C SER A 10 15.48 -25.92 3.61
N VAL A 11 15.36 -25.47 2.36
CA VAL A 11 15.68 -24.09 1.97
C VAL A 11 14.40 -23.29 1.85
N VAL A 12 14.24 -22.24 2.66
CA VAL A 12 13.06 -21.38 2.70
C VAL A 12 13.36 -20.03 2.04
N ILE A 13 12.58 -19.68 1.03
CA ILE A 13 12.81 -18.52 0.18
C ILE A 13 11.52 -17.70 0.08
N PRO A 14 11.43 -16.53 0.74
CA PRO A 14 10.32 -15.62 0.57
C PRO A 14 10.46 -14.85 -0.75
N LEU A 15 9.37 -14.75 -1.51
CA LEU A 15 9.29 -14.08 -2.80
C LEU A 15 8.12 -13.11 -2.83
N LEU A 16 8.28 -11.97 -3.49
CA LEU A 16 7.21 -11.02 -3.79
C LEU A 16 7.59 -10.34 -5.08
N ASN A 17 6.88 -10.54 -6.18
CA ASN A 17 7.16 -9.95 -7.49
C ASN A 17 8.64 -10.11 -7.92
N GLU A 18 9.06 -11.34 -8.18
CA GLU A 18 10.45 -11.74 -8.51
C GLU A 18 10.51 -12.61 -9.79
N GLU A 19 9.55 -12.46 -10.70
CA GLU A 19 9.45 -13.27 -11.95
C GLU A 19 10.79 -13.30 -12.74
N GLU A 20 11.47 -12.16 -12.84
CA GLU A 20 12.76 -12.04 -13.57
C GLU A 20 13.94 -12.80 -12.93
N ASN A 21 13.87 -13.07 -11.62
CA ASN A 21 14.94 -13.68 -10.83
C ASN A 21 14.70 -15.17 -10.56
N LEU A 22 13.46 -15.63 -10.70
CA LEU A 22 13.03 -16.93 -10.23
C LEU A 22 13.73 -18.11 -10.91
N ARG A 23 13.75 -18.16 -12.25
CA ARG A 23 14.39 -19.26 -12.98
C ARG A 23 15.90 -19.31 -12.75
N PRO A 24 16.66 -18.20 -12.84
CA PRO A 24 18.09 -18.22 -12.53
C PRO A 24 18.38 -18.65 -11.07
N LEU A 25 17.56 -18.21 -10.12
CA LEU A 25 17.67 -18.62 -8.71
C LEU A 25 17.44 -20.13 -8.56
N TYR A 26 16.39 -20.66 -9.17
CA TYR A 26 16.05 -22.08 -9.11
C TYR A 26 17.15 -22.98 -9.69
N GLU A 27 17.72 -22.64 -10.85
CA GLU A 27 18.81 -23.44 -11.45
C GLU A 27 20.07 -23.45 -10.56
N ARG A 28 20.43 -22.29 -9.98
CA ARG A 28 21.56 -22.19 -9.04
C ARG A 28 21.31 -22.97 -7.75
N LEU A 29 20.10 -22.91 -7.21
CA LEU A 29 19.69 -23.71 -6.05
C LEU A 29 19.78 -25.20 -6.33
N LYS A 30 19.22 -25.66 -7.46
CA LYS A 30 19.27 -27.05 -7.87
C LYS A 30 20.70 -27.58 -7.98
N SER A 31 21.60 -26.79 -8.58
CA SER A 31 23.02 -27.12 -8.65
C SER A 31 23.66 -27.15 -7.26
N SER A 32 23.46 -26.11 -6.44
CA SER A 32 24.05 -26.02 -5.11
C SER A 32 23.63 -27.18 -4.20
N LEU A 33 22.35 -27.51 -4.18
CA LEU A 33 21.79 -28.58 -3.35
C LEU A 33 22.21 -29.98 -3.80
N SER A 34 22.60 -30.17 -5.07
CA SER A 34 23.16 -31.43 -5.55
C SER A 34 24.51 -31.78 -4.91
N HIS A 35 25.20 -30.79 -4.33
CA HIS A 35 26.46 -30.98 -3.61
C HIS A 35 26.27 -31.35 -2.14
N LEU A 36 25.04 -31.37 -1.63
CA LEU A 36 24.77 -31.82 -0.27
C LEU A 36 24.75 -33.35 -0.21
N PRO A 37 25.33 -33.99 0.84
CA PRO A 37 25.33 -35.44 0.99
C PRO A 37 23.97 -35.99 1.50
N CYS A 38 22.90 -35.21 1.44
CA CYS A 38 21.61 -35.51 2.06
C CYS A 38 20.43 -34.98 1.24
N GLU A 39 19.25 -35.56 1.48
CA GLU A 39 18.01 -35.12 0.85
C GLU A 39 17.66 -33.69 1.27
N SER A 40 17.25 -32.88 0.30
CA SER A 40 16.89 -31.48 0.50
C SER A 40 15.59 -31.11 -0.21
N GLU A 41 14.88 -30.15 0.36
CA GLU A 41 13.68 -29.55 -0.24
C GLU A 41 13.84 -28.04 -0.38
N ILE A 42 13.11 -27.47 -1.34
CA ILE A 42 13.03 -26.03 -1.58
C ILE A 42 11.60 -25.58 -1.29
N ILE A 43 11.44 -24.59 -0.44
CA ILE A 43 10.15 -24.02 -0.05
C ILE A 43 10.14 -22.57 -0.50
N PHE A 44 9.44 -22.32 -1.60
CA PHE A 44 9.13 -20.98 -2.05
C PHE A 44 7.86 -20.50 -1.35
N VAL A 45 7.95 -19.34 -0.70
CA VAL A 45 6.80 -18.69 -0.08
C VAL A 45 6.47 -17.45 -0.89
N ASP A 46 5.39 -17.52 -1.66
CA ASP A 46 4.90 -16.39 -2.43
C ASP A 46 4.11 -15.46 -1.50
N ASP A 47 4.64 -14.28 -1.22
CA ASP A 47 4.09 -13.29 -0.30
C ASP A 47 3.05 -12.42 -1.01
N GLY A 48 2.11 -13.04 -1.73
CA GLY A 48 1.04 -12.37 -2.46
C GLY A 48 1.56 -11.55 -3.65
N SER A 49 2.32 -12.19 -4.54
CA SER A 49 2.79 -11.55 -5.77
C SER A 49 1.62 -11.17 -6.68
N THR A 50 1.80 -10.07 -7.41
CA THR A 50 0.84 -9.53 -8.38
C THR A 50 1.30 -9.70 -9.84
N ASP A 51 2.51 -10.21 -10.03
CA ASP A 51 3.10 -10.54 -11.34
C ASP A 51 3.03 -12.06 -11.61
N SER A 52 3.80 -12.54 -12.58
CA SER A 52 3.79 -13.95 -12.99
C SER A 52 4.52 -14.90 -12.02
N THR A 53 5.08 -14.38 -10.91
CA THR A 53 5.90 -15.16 -9.96
C THR A 53 5.19 -16.42 -9.47
N LEU A 54 3.93 -16.31 -9.03
CA LEU A 54 3.19 -17.45 -8.50
C LEU A 54 2.93 -18.52 -9.56
N GLN A 55 2.62 -18.11 -10.78
CA GLN A 55 2.40 -19.03 -11.90
C GLN A 55 3.69 -19.80 -12.23
N GLU A 56 4.82 -19.09 -12.35
CA GLU A 56 6.10 -19.74 -12.61
C GLU A 56 6.55 -20.67 -11.48
N LEU A 57 6.26 -20.32 -10.22
CA LEU A 57 6.51 -21.19 -9.07
C LEU A 57 5.71 -22.50 -9.16
N GLN A 58 4.45 -22.42 -9.57
CA GLN A 58 3.60 -23.60 -9.78
C GLN A 58 4.15 -24.49 -10.91
N ASP A 59 4.62 -23.89 -12.01
CA ASP A 59 5.25 -24.61 -13.11
C ASP A 59 6.54 -25.33 -12.65
N ILE A 60 7.37 -24.68 -11.84
CA ILE A 60 8.58 -25.31 -11.27
C ILE A 60 8.20 -26.49 -10.37
N ALA A 61 7.23 -26.30 -9.46
CA ALA A 61 6.80 -27.34 -8.53
C ALA A 61 6.12 -28.54 -9.22
N ALA A 62 5.46 -28.31 -10.36
CA ALA A 62 4.91 -29.40 -11.18
C ALA A 62 6.01 -30.31 -11.77
N ASN A 63 7.24 -29.78 -11.93
CA ASN A 63 8.35 -30.48 -12.58
C ASN A 63 9.48 -30.92 -11.62
N ASP A 64 9.48 -30.49 -10.35
CA ASP A 64 10.44 -30.93 -9.33
C ASP A 64 9.72 -31.19 -8.00
N THR A 65 9.64 -32.47 -7.63
CA THR A 65 8.95 -32.94 -6.41
C THR A 65 9.62 -32.50 -5.10
N ARG A 66 10.85 -31.96 -5.17
CA ARG A 66 11.55 -31.36 -4.03
C ARG A 66 11.12 -29.92 -3.78
N VAL A 67 10.38 -29.31 -4.72
CA VAL A 67 9.92 -27.93 -4.63
C VAL A 67 8.50 -27.88 -4.06
N LYS A 68 8.30 -27.04 -3.05
CA LYS A 68 7.01 -26.74 -2.44
C LYS A 68 6.73 -25.25 -2.54
N VAL A 69 5.51 -24.92 -2.95
CA VAL A 69 5.03 -23.54 -3.07
C VAL A 69 4.00 -23.27 -1.99
N VAL A 70 4.19 -22.16 -1.26
CA VAL A 70 3.29 -21.70 -0.21
C VAL A 70 2.75 -20.32 -0.62
N PRO A 71 1.57 -20.26 -1.26
CA PRO A 71 0.97 -18.99 -1.66
C PRO A 71 0.27 -18.31 -0.48
N LEU A 72 0.65 -17.06 -0.20
CA LEU A 72 -0.06 -16.19 0.73
C LEU A 72 -1.09 -15.35 -0.03
N LYS A 73 -2.27 -15.16 0.57
CA LYS A 73 -3.39 -14.47 -0.09
C LYS A 73 -3.12 -12.98 -0.40
N GLN A 74 -2.13 -12.40 0.27
CA GLN A 74 -1.75 -10.99 0.16
C GLN A 74 -0.36 -10.82 0.78
N ASN A 75 0.33 -9.73 0.43
CA ASN A 75 1.61 -9.35 1.03
C ASN A 75 1.51 -9.16 2.55
N MET A 76 2.22 -10.04 3.27
CA MET A 76 2.36 -10.10 4.73
C MET A 76 3.74 -9.65 5.22
N GLY A 77 4.70 -9.46 4.31
CA GLY A 77 6.08 -9.09 4.58
C GLY A 77 7.01 -10.29 4.73
N GLN A 78 8.29 -10.07 4.39
CA GLN A 78 9.33 -11.10 4.30
C GLN A 78 9.44 -12.01 5.54
N HIS A 79 9.33 -11.46 6.75
CA HIS A 79 9.41 -12.26 7.98
C HIS A 79 8.19 -13.17 8.16
N ALA A 80 6.99 -12.70 7.83
CA ALA A 80 5.80 -13.53 7.89
C ALA A 80 5.89 -14.69 6.88
N ALA A 81 6.38 -14.41 5.68
CA ALA A 81 6.64 -15.42 4.67
C ALA A 81 7.66 -16.47 5.16
N ILE A 82 8.77 -16.05 5.78
CA ILE A 82 9.75 -16.98 6.37
C ILE A 82 9.12 -17.86 7.46
N LEU A 83 8.26 -17.32 8.35
CA LEU A 83 7.58 -18.13 9.38
C LEU A 83 6.65 -19.17 8.79
N GLU A 84 5.90 -18.82 7.75
CA GLU A 84 5.06 -19.80 7.04
C GLU A 84 5.94 -20.87 6.37
N GLY A 85 7.06 -20.48 5.78
CA GLY A 85 8.06 -21.43 5.26
C GLY A 85 8.63 -22.36 6.33
N PHE A 86 8.93 -21.85 7.54
CA PHE A 86 9.39 -22.66 8.66
C PHE A 86 8.36 -23.71 9.09
N LYS A 87 7.08 -23.34 9.16
CA LYS A 87 6.00 -24.30 9.47
C LYS A 87 5.88 -25.42 8.45
N GLN A 88 6.22 -25.13 7.20
CA GLN A 88 6.11 -26.06 6.08
C GLN A 88 7.35 -26.92 5.88
N SER A 89 8.44 -26.62 6.61
CA SER A 89 9.75 -27.28 6.52
C SER A 89 9.81 -28.65 7.21
N LYS A 90 10.45 -29.60 6.54
CA LYS A 90 10.64 -31.02 6.92
C LYS A 90 12.11 -31.43 7.03
N GLY A 91 13.07 -30.53 6.84
CA GLY A 91 14.50 -30.69 7.12
C GLY A 91 14.89 -30.38 8.57
N GLU A 92 15.75 -31.21 9.16
CA GLU A 92 16.32 -30.98 10.51
C GLU A 92 17.16 -29.70 10.56
N ILE A 93 17.71 -29.32 9.42
CA ILE A 93 18.38 -28.07 9.15
C ILE A 93 17.46 -27.24 8.25
N VAL A 94 17.25 -25.97 8.61
CA VAL A 94 16.49 -25.03 7.79
C VAL A 94 17.39 -23.87 7.41
N VAL A 95 17.49 -23.58 6.12
CA VAL A 95 18.30 -22.49 5.57
C VAL A 95 17.38 -21.43 4.98
N THR A 96 17.58 -20.16 5.30
CA THR A 96 16.85 -19.06 4.67
C THR A 96 17.70 -18.41 3.59
N LEU A 97 17.07 -17.98 2.50
CA LEU A 97 17.73 -17.29 1.39
C LEU A 97 16.79 -16.26 0.76
N ASP A 98 17.33 -15.11 0.32
CA ASP A 98 16.57 -14.06 -0.38
C ASP A 98 16.39 -14.41 -1.87
N GLY A 99 15.27 -13.98 -2.46
CA GLY A 99 14.95 -14.22 -3.87
C GLY A 99 15.72 -13.39 -4.90
N ASP A 100 16.52 -12.41 -4.46
CA ASP A 100 17.10 -11.37 -5.33
C ASP A 100 18.52 -11.69 -5.86
N LEU A 101 19.00 -12.93 -5.64
CA LEU A 101 20.31 -13.44 -6.04
C LEU A 101 21.52 -12.68 -5.45
N GLN A 102 21.32 -11.76 -4.50
CA GLN A 102 22.43 -11.03 -3.88
C GLN A 102 23.26 -11.91 -2.94
N ASN A 103 22.62 -12.92 -2.35
CA ASN A 103 23.28 -13.97 -1.57
C ASN A 103 23.37 -15.22 -2.48
N PRO A 104 24.58 -15.66 -2.86
CA PRO A 104 24.75 -16.81 -3.74
C PRO A 104 24.24 -18.12 -3.09
N PRO A 105 23.35 -18.90 -3.74
CA PRO A 105 22.93 -20.21 -3.25
C PRO A 105 24.09 -21.17 -3.00
N GLU A 106 25.21 -21.00 -3.71
CA GLU A 106 26.42 -21.84 -3.63
C GLU A 106 27.08 -21.82 -2.24
N GLU A 107 26.73 -20.85 -1.39
CA GLU A 107 27.21 -20.79 -0.01
C GLU A 107 26.40 -21.71 0.95
N ILE A 108 25.25 -22.26 0.53
CA ILE A 108 24.39 -23.11 1.37
C ILE A 108 25.14 -24.32 1.96
N PRO A 109 25.90 -25.13 1.17
CA PRO A 109 26.64 -26.27 1.71
C PRO A 109 27.59 -25.90 2.84
N ARG A 110 28.22 -24.73 2.75
CA ARG A 110 29.14 -24.23 3.76
C ARG A 110 28.44 -23.89 5.08
N LEU A 111 27.23 -23.30 5.02
CA LEU A 111 26.44 -23.04 6.22
C LEU A 111 26.00 -24.35 6.88
N VAL A 112 25.59 -25.35 6.08
CA VAL A 112 25.17 -26.69 6.55
C VAL A 112 26.33 -27.44 7.20
N GLU A 113 27.51 -27.44 6.57
CA GLU A 113 28.74 -28.03 7.13
C GLU A 113 29.10 -27.37 8.46
N LYS A 114 29.09 -26.03 8.51
CA LYS A 114 29.39 -25.30 9.74
C LYS A 114 28.39 -25.63 10.85
N LEU A 115 27.10 -25.73 10.54
CA LEU A 115 26.06 -26.07 11.52
C LEU A 115 26.29 -27.48 12.11
N SER A 116 26.86 -28.38 11.31
CA SER A 116 27.19 -29.76 11.71
C SER A 116 28.30 -29.86 12.76
N GLU A 117 29.12 -28.81 12.94
CA GLU A 117 30.12 -28.72 14.03
C GLU A 117 29.50 -28.56 15.43
N GLY A 118 28.16 -28.56 15.55
CA GLY A 118 27.45 -28.48 16.82
C GLY A 118 26.95 -27.08 17.18
N PHE A 119 26.80 -26.20 16.20
CA PHE A 119 26.11 -24.92 16.35
C PHE A 119 24.59 -25.08 16.18
N ASP A 120 23.83 -24.21 16.84
CA ASP A 120 22.38 -24.11 16.75
C ASP A 120 21.94 -23.16 15.63
N VAL A 121 22.75 -22.11 15.39
CA VAL A 121 22.52 -21.09 14.38
C VAL A 121 23.85 -20.70 13.72
N VAL A 122 23.89 -20.73 12.38
CA VAL A 122 25.00 -20.20 11.58
C VAL A 122 24.48 -19.05 10.73
N ALA A 123 25.03 -17.86 10.93
CA ALA A 123 24.67 -16.68 10.16
C ALA A 123 25.73 -16.35 9.09
N GLY A 124 25.29 -16.06 7.87
CA GLY A 124 26.17 -15.48 6.86
C GLY A 124 26.45 -14.01 7.18
N TRP A 125 27.68 -13.55 6.94
CA TRP A 125 27.99 -12.12 6.88
C TRP A 125 28.62 -11.78 5.53
N ARG A 126 28.11 -10.72 4.89
CA ARG A 126 28.50 -10.36 3.52
C ARG A 126 29.90 -9.75 3.50
N LYS A 127 30.86 -10.46 2.88
CA LYS A 127 32.23 -9.98 2.71
C LYS A 127 32.33 -9.09 1.46
N GLY A 128 32.90 -7.88 1.61
CA GLY A 128 33.12 -6.97 0.47
C GLY A 128 31.89 -6.20 -0.01
N ARG A 129 31.01 -5.79 0.92
CA ARG A 129 29.74 -5.10 0.64
C ARG A 129 29.95 -3.78 -0.11
N LYS A 130 29.39 -3.65 -1.32
CA LYS A 130 29.48 -2.44 -2.17
C LYS A 130 28.34 -1.44 -1.93
N ASP A 131 27.96 -1.23 -0.67
CA ASP A 131 26.91 -0.28 -0.30
C ASP A 131 27.47 1.15 -0.09
N ASN A 132 26.61 2.17 -0.21
CA ASN A 132 26.97 3.57 0.06
C ASN A 132 27.54 3.75 1.48
N ARG A 133 28.56 4.60 1.65
CA ARG A 133 29.30 4.80 2.92
C ARG A 133 28.37 5.15 4.10
N PHE A 134 27.31 5.91 3.86
CA PHE A 134 26.30 6.23 4.88
C PHE A 134 25.52 4.99 5.35
N ARG A 135 25.19 4.07 4.43
CA ARG A 135 24.47 2.82 4.72
C ARG A 135 25.34 1.85 5.51
N LEU A 136 26.65 1.84 5.27
CA LEU A 136 27.62 1.07 6.05
C LEU A 136 27.73 1.58 7.49
N ILE A 137 27.79 2.91 7.68
CA ILE A 137 27.84 3.52 9.03
C ILE A 137 26.54 3.24 9.81
N LEU A 138 25.39 3.43 9.18
CA LEU A 138 24.09 3.13 9.80
C LEU A 138 23.96 1.65 10.14
N SER A 139 24.34 0.75 9.23
CA SER A 139 24.33 -0.70 9.49
C SER A 139 25.27 -1.08 10.64
N ALA A 140 26.45 -0.45 10.75
CA ALA A 140 27.39 -0.73 11.82
C ALA A 140 26.84 -0.31 13.19
N PHE A 141 26.22 0.88 13.28
CA PHE A 141 25.54 1.35 14.49
C PHE A 141 24.40 0.42 14.91
N LEU A 142 23.58 0.00 13.94
CA LEU A 142 22.44 -0.88 14.18
C LEU A 142 22.88 -2.30 14.58
N ASN A 143 23.94 -2.83 13.98
CA ASN A 143 24.52 -4.13 14.34
C ASN A 143 25.16 -4.11 15.73
N LEU A 144 25.80 -2.99 16.11
CA LEU A 144 26.33 -2.79 17.47
C LEU A 144 25.21 -2.80 18.49
N PHE A 145 24.14 -2.05 18.23
CA PHE A 145 22.98 -2.01 19.11
C PHE A 145 22.29 -3.37 19.23
N ALA A 146 22.08 -4.06 18.10
CA ALA A 146 21.52 -5.41 18.09
C ALA A 146 22.39 -6.40 18.88
N SER A 147 23.72 -6.31 18.76
CA SER A 147 24.66 -7.14 19.54
C SER A 147 24.60 -6.87 21.05
N LEU A 148 24.44 -5.61 21.45
CA LEU A 148 24.28 -5.21 22.85
C LEU A 148 22.95 -5.69 23.43
N ALA A 149 21.89 -5.58 22.63
CA ALA A 149 20.58 -6.10 22.97
C ALA A 149 20.68 -7.62 23.18
N THR A 150 20.93 -8.38 22.10
CA THR A 150 20.91 -9.86 22.11
C THR A 150 21.92 -10.52 23.03
N GLY A 151 23.00 -9.81 23.39
CA GLY A 151 24.17 -10.42 24.01
C GLY A 151 24.97 -11.30 23.05
N VAL A 152 24.57 -11.41 21.78
CA VAL A 152 25.26 -12.16 20.73
C VAL A 152 25.98 -11.19 19.82
N ARG A 153 27.31 -11.26 19.78
CA ARG A 153 28.11 -10.47 18.85
C ARG A 153 27.97 -11.03 17.44
N MET A 154 27.36 -10.27 16.53
CA MET A 154 27.32 -10.56 15.09
C MET A 154 27.71 -9.33 14.26
N ARG A 155 28.34 -9.57 13.11
CA ARG A 155 28.84 -8.59 12.15
C ARG A 155 27.76 -8.12 11.18
N ASP A 156 26.81 -8.97 10.79
CA ASP A 156 25.75 -8.60 9.83
C ASP A 156 24.37 -9.19 10.22
N TYR A 157 23.61 -8.45 11.02
CA TYR A 157 22.24 -8.84 11.36
C TYR A 157 21.28 -8.78 10.16
N GLY A 158 21.59 -7.94 9.16
CA GLY A 158 20.76 -7.74 7.98
C GLY A 158 20.98 -8.76 6.87
N CYS A 159 21.84 -9.76 7.07
CA CYS A 159 21.97 -10.89 6.16
C CYS A 159 20.93 -11.96 6.50
N MET A 160 20.03 -12.22 5.54
CA MET A 160 18.97 -13.23 5.69
C MET A 160 19.45 -14.63 5.33
N MET A 161 20.66 -14.79 4.77
CA MET A 161 21.24 -16.10 4.52
C MET A 161 21.76 -16.72 5.82
N ARG A 162 21.02 -17.71 6.35
CA ARG A 162 21.25 -18.29 7.68
C ARG A 162 20.82 -19.74 7.70
N ALA A 163 21.48 -20.56 8.51
CA ALA A 163 21.12 -21.94 8.76
C ALA A 163 20.78 -22.15 10.23
N TYR A 164 19.72 -22.91 10.48
CA TYR A 164 19.15 -23.15 11.80
C TYR A 164 18.94 -24.63 12.03
N ARG A 165 19.17 -25.10 13.27
CA ARG A 165 18.59 -26.38 13.70
C ARG A 165 17.10 -26.20 13.94
N ARG A 166 16.29 -27.15 13.49
CA ARG A 166 14.82 -27.11 13.65
C ARG A 166 14.39 -26.90 15.10
N GLY A 167 15.10 -27.49 16.07
CA GLY A 167 14.78 -27.35 17.50
C GLY A 167 14.73 -25.89 17.95
N VAL A 168 15.58 -25.02 17.39
CA VAL A 168 15.58 -23.57 17.68
C VAL A 168 14.32 -22.90 17.12
N LEU A 169 13.84 -23.35 15.96
CA LEU A 169 12.66 -22.80 15.29
C LEU A 169 11.35 -23.16 15.99
N GLN A 170 11.28 -24.31 16.68
CA GLN A 170 10.08 -24.68 17.45
C GLN A 170 9.77 -23.65 18.54
N SER A 171 10.79 -23.10 19.20
CA SER A 171 10.65 -22.03 20.18
C SER A 171 10.16 -20.70 19.59
N VAL A 172 10.38 -20.46 18.29
CA VAL A 172 9.91 -19.25 17.57
C VAL A 172 8.40 -19.31 17.33
N SER A 173 7.84 -20.51 17.12
CA SER A 173 6.42 -20.70 16.81
C SER A 173 5.46 -20.14 17.89
N VAL A 174 5.97 -20.01 19.12
CA VAL A 174 5.27 -19.44 20.28
C VAL A 174 5.02 -17.92 20.15
N TYR A 175 5.84 -17.21 19.36
CA TYR A 175 5.84 -15.74 19.28
C TYR A 175 4.87 -15.16 18.23
N GLY A 176 4.13 -16.01 17.51
CA GLY A 176 3.08 -15.61 16.57
C GLY A 176 3.56 -14.79 15.36
N ARG A 177 2.61 -14.42 14.49
CA ARG A 177 2.82 -13.79 13.17
C ARG A 177 3.34 -12.33 13.20
N HIS A 178 3.69 -11.79 14.37
CA HIS A 178 3.94 -10.35 14.55
C HIS A 178 5.33 -10.02 15.09
N THR A 179 6.31 -10.91 14.94
CA THR A 179 7.69 -10.63 15.37
C THR A 179 8.48 -10.02 14.21
N PRO A 180 8.84 -8.73 14.25
CA PRO A 180 9.43 -8.04 13.10
C PRO A 180 10.90 -8.38 12.82
N PHE A 181 11.50 -9.37 13.50
CA PHE A 181 12.87 -9.77 13.20
C PHE A 181 13.25 -11.16 13.75
N ILE A 182 12.85 -12.17 13.00
CA ILE A 182 13.13 -13.59 13.29
C ILE A 182 14.63 -13.86 13.48
N PRO A 183 15.57 -13.30 12.67
CA PRO A 183 16.99 -13.65 12.82
C PRO A 183 17.59 -13.29 14.18
N THR A 184 17.30 -12.10 14.72
CA THR A 184 17.75 -11.66 16.05
C THR A 184 17.16 -12.54 17.15
N LEU A 185 15.85 -12.81 17.07
CA LEU A 185 15.16 -13.65 18.04
C LEU A 185 15.77 -15.07 18.06
N VAL A 186 15.86 -15.70 16.89
CA VAL A 186 16.40 -17.06 16.73
C VAL A 186 17.86 -17.14 17.16
N THR A 187 18.67 -16.13 16.81
CA THR A 187 20.07 -16.08 17.24
C THR A 187 20.18 -15.94 18.77
N SER A 188 19.35 -15.11 19.40
CA SER A 188 19.37 -14.95 20.86
C SER A 188 18.88 -16.18 21.63
N MET A 189 18.07 -17.04 21.00
CA MET A 189 17.59 -18.30 21.56
C MET A 189 18.54 -19.47 21.30
N GLY A 190 19.43 -19.37 20.31
CA GLY A 190 20.43 -20.39 20.02
C GLY A 190 21.53 -20.36 21.09
N SER A 191 21.74 -21.49 21.77
CA SER A 191 22.78 -21.60 22.81
C SER A 191 24.19 -21.50 22.22
N ARG A 192 24.36 -21.92 20.96
CA ARG A 192 25.64 -21.86 20.22
C ARG A 192 25.44 -21.24 18.83
N THR A 193 25.90 -20.00 18.65
CA THR A 193 25.80 -19.27 17.38
C THR A 193 27.16 -18.91 16.80
N CYS A 194 27.33 -18.98 15.48
CA CYS A 194 28.53 -18.46 14.82
C CYS A 194 28.22 -17.76 13.48
N GLU A 195 29.24 -17.10 12.91
CA GLU A 195 29.16 -16.40 11.63
C GLU A 195 30.14 -16.98 10.60
N VAL A 196 29.70 -17.08 9.34
CA VAL A 196 30.54 -17.47 8.20
C VAL A 196 30.58 -16.36 7.15
N PRO A 197 31.76 -16.01 6.59
CA PRO A 197 31.84 -15.03 5.52
C PRO A 197 31.21 -15.61 4.25
N ILE A 198 30.24 -14.91 3.67
CA ILE A 198 29.61 -15.28 2.40
C ILE A 198 29.91 -14.24 1.32
N GLY A 199 29.91 -14.67 0.05
CA GLY A 199 29.93 -13.78 -1.10
C GLY A 199 28.72 -12.83 -1.14
N HIS A 200 28.86 -11.74 -1.88
CA HIS A 200 27.76 -10.81 -2.13
C HIS A 200 27.81 -10.30 -3.57
N GLU A 201 26.74 -10.55 -4.32
CA GLU A 201 26.62 -10.12 -5.71
C GLU A 201 25.85 -8.78 -5.82
N PRO A 202 26.25 -7.88 -6.73
CA PRO A 202 25.45 -6.70 -7.02
C PRO A 202 24.10 -7.12 -7.60
N ARG A 203 23.05 -6.40 -7.22
CA ARG A 203 21.71 -6.63 -7.78
C ARG A 203 21.75 -6.37 -9.29
N LYS A 204 21.43 -7.38 -10.10
CA LYS A 204 21.39 -7.26 -11.56
C LYS A 204 20.02 -6.80 -12.08
N ARG A 205 18.93 -7.12 -11.36
CA ARG A 205 17.52 -6.91 -11.78
C ARG A 205 16.61 -6.61 -10.58
N GLY A 206 15.51 -5.86 -10.80
CA GLY A 206 14.55 -5.44 -9.77
C GLY A 206 14.91 -4.17 -8.96
N ARG A 207 13.89 -3.48 -8.42
CA ARG A 207 14.04 -2.26 -7.57
C ARG A 207 14.08 -2.60 -6.07
N SER A 208 14.78 -1.79 -5.27
CA SER A 208 14.80 -1.95 -3.79
C SER A 208 13.45 -1.58 -3.21
N LYS A 209 12.74 -2.56 -2.63
CA LYS A 209 11.41 -2.38 -2.04
C LYS A 209 11.44 -1.75 -0.63
N TYR A 210 12.62 -1.65 0.00
CA TYR A 210 12.81 -0.99 1.30
C TYR A 210 13.53 0.36 1.17
N GLY A 211 12.88 1.44 1.60
CA GLY A 211 13.48 2.76 1.82
C GLY A 211 14.17 2.88 3.19
N LEU A 212 15.08 3.86 3.35
CA LEU A 212 15.86 4.13 4.57
C LEU A 212 15.00 4.26 5.84
N ILE A 213 13.80 4.84 5.72
CA ILE A 213 12.86 5.07 6.83
C ILE A 213 12.21 3.75 7.30
N GLY A 214 11.98 2.81 6.38
CA GLY A 214 11.50 1.46 6.72
C GLY A 214 12.51 0.70 7.56
N LEU A 215 13.81 0.85 7.25
CA LEU A 215 14.90 0.24 8.01
C LEU A 215 14.91 0.74 9.47
N LEU A 216 14.92 2.07 9.68
CA LEU A 216 14.95 2.68 11.02
C LEU A 216 13.74 2.31 11.90
N SER A 217 12.53 2.23 11.32
CA SER A 217 11.35 1.84 12.09
C SER A 217 11.39 0.36 12.52
N LEU A 218 11.92 -0.52 11.65
CA LEU A 218 12.13 -1.94 11.96
C LEU A 218 13.07 -2.10 13.16
N TYR A 219 14.17 -1.33 13.18
CA TYR A 219 15.14 -1.35 14.28
C TYR A 219 14.61 -0.76 15.59
N SER A 220 13.76 0.26 15.56
CA SER A 220 13.13 0.78 16.79
C SER A 220 12.19 -0.24 17.44
N SER A 221 11.42 -1.00 16.65
CA SER A 221 10.53 -2.05 17.15
C SER A 221 11.28 -3.24 17.74
N LEU A 222 12.43 -3.56 17.15
CA LEU A 222 13.38 -4.57 17.60
C LEU A 222 13.92 -4.33 19.02
N VAL A 223 14.28 -3.08 19.33
CA VAL A 223 14.79 -2.70 20.66
C VAL A 223 13.76 -3.01 21.73
N ALA A 224 12.51 -2.61 21.48
CA ALA A 224 11.42 -2.77 22.43
C ALA A 224 11.10 -4.25 22.66
N ASP A 225 10.95 -5.03 21.59
CA ASP A 225 10.59 -6.45 21.68
C ASP A 225 11.69 -7.27 22.38
N PHE A 226 12.96 -6.93 22.16
CA PHE A 226 14.08 -7.61 22.78
C PHE A 226 14.24 -7.31 24.28
N ILE A 227 14.05 -6.04 24.69
CA ILE A 227 14.04 -5.65 26.11
C ILE A 227 12.96 -6.42 26.88
N HIS A 228 11.79 -6.64 26.26
CA HIS A 228 10.72 -7.43 26.87
C HIS A 228 11.13 -8.90 27.11
N ILE A 229 11.75 -9.55 26.13
CA ILE A 229 12.17 -10.96 26.22
C ILE A 229 13.24 -11.16 27.31
N LYS A 230 14.26 -10.30 27.38
CA LYS A 230 15.36 -10.45 28.34
C LYS A 230 14.93 -10.23 29.79
N MET A 231 13.88 -9.45 30.02
CA MET A 231 13.32 -9.23 31.36
C MET A 231 12.41 -10.37 31.85
N GLY A 232 12.31 -11.49 31.13
CA GLY A 232 11.41 -12.60 31.49
C GLY A 232 9.92 -12.21 31.41
N LEU A 233 9.64 -11.03 30.84
CA LEU A 233 8.29 -10.61 30.54
C LEU A 233 7.90 -11.40 29.29
N ARG A 234 6.91 -12.31 29.41
CA ARG A 234 6.23 -12.84 28.21
C ARG A 234 5.98 -11.65 27.28
N PRO A 235 6.19 -11.78 25.95
CA PRO A 235 5.66 -10.78 25.05
C PRO A 235 4.20 -10.66 25.44
N LYS A 236 3.82 -9.51 26.03
CA LYS A 236 2.40 -9.20 26.07
C LYS A 236 2.06 -9.27 24.60
N ALA A 237 1.22 -10.23 24.18
CA ALA A 237 0.52 -10.15 22.91
C ALA A 237 0.20 -8.66 22.78
N ARG A 238 0.80 -7.96 21.78
CA ARG A 238 0.74 -6.50 21.73
C ARG A 238 -0.69 -6.19 22.05
N LYS A 239 -0.93 -5.60 23.24
CA LYS A 239 -2.31 -5.32 23.62
C LYS A 239 -2.82 -4.53 22.41
N PRO A 240 -4.01 -4.84 21.86
CA PRO A 240 -4.59 -3.94 20.88
C PRO A 240 -4.37 -2.54 21.45
N LEU A 241 -3.75 -1.63 20.67
CA LEU A 241 -3.38 -0.30 21.16
C LEU A 241 -4.54 0.14 22.03
N SER A 242 -4.29 0.33 23.33
CA SER A 242 -5.36 0.31 24.37
C SER A 242 -6.48 1.30 24.06
N HIS A 243 -6.14 2.27 23.21
CA HIS A 243 -7.00 3.22 22.55
C HIS A 243 -8.04 2.57 21.64
N LYS A 244 -9.28 2.65 22.08
CA LYS A 244 -10.50 2.29 21.36
C LYS A 244 -10.83 3.35 20.33
N LEU A 245 -10.98 2.96 19.07
CA LEU A 245 -11.38 3.84 17.98
C LEU A 245 -12.82 3.56 17.56
N VAL A 246 -13.53 4.63 17.22
CA VAL A 246 -14.70 4.55 16.33
C VAL A 246 -14.29 5.13 14.98
N PHE A 247 -14.42 4.31 13.93
CA PHE A 247 -14.00 4.66 12.58
C PHE A 247 -15.21 5.11 11.77
N PHE A 248 -15.18 6.33 11.25
CA PHE A 248 -16.15 6.83 10.27
C PHE A 248 -15.50 6.80 8.90
N GLY A 249 -16.03 6.05 7.95
CA GLY A 249 -15.44 6.09 6.61
C GLY A 249 -16.24 5.44 5.51
N TYR A 250 -15.88 5.81 4.27
CA TYR A 250 -16.55 5.37 3.04
C TYR A 250 -15.59 5.47 1.85
N GLY A 251 -15.92 4.78 0.76
CA GLY A 251 -15.14 4.80 -0.48
C GLY A 251 -13.79 4.05 -0.38
N LEU A 252 -13.03 4.11 -1.48
CA LEU A 252 -11.73 3.43 -1.61
C LEU A 252 -10.75 3.78 -0.48
N ILE A 253 -10.62 5.07 -0.15
CA ILE A 253 -9.66 5.55 0.85
C ILE A 253 -10.11 5.18 2.26
N GLY A 254 -11.41 5.25 2.56
CA GLY A 254 -11.97 4.75 3.81
C GLY A 254 -11.71 3.26 3.99
N HIS A 255 -11.91 2.45 2.94
CA HIS A 255 -11.62 1.02 2.97
C HIS A 255 -10.13 0.75 3.23
N ALA A 256 -9.23 1.37 2.47
CA ALA A 256 -7.79 1.18 2.63
C ALA A 256 -7.30 1.59 4.03
N CYS A 257 -7.81 2.69 4.58
CA CYS A 257 -7.46 3.14 5.93
C CYS A 257 -8.01 2.19 7.00
N LEU A 258 -9.24 1.70 6.88
CA LEU A 258 -9.78 0.69 7.79
C LEU A 258 -8.91 -0.57 7.74
N GLU A 259 -8.61 -1.08 6.55
CA GLU A 259 -7.77 -2.27 6.38
C GLU A 259 -6.41 -2.10 7.04
N PHE A 260 -5.78 -0.92 6.86
CA PHE A 260 -4.53 -0.58 7.53
C PHE A 260 -4.65 -0.65 9.06
N LEU A 261 -5.70 -0.07 9.64
CA LEU A 261 -5.93 -0.11 11.10
C LEU A 261 -6.07 -1.56 11.61
N LEU A 262 -6.79 -2.41 10.87
CA LEU A 262 -7.00 -3.82 11.23
C LEU A 262 -5.71 -4.64 11.11
N ARG A 263 -4.94 -4.44 10.04
CA ARG A 263 -3.65 -5.10 9.82
C ARG A 263 -2.64 -4.72 10.92
N THR A 264 -2.67 -3.46 11.36
CA THR A 264 -1.80 -2.93 12.42
C THR A 264 -2.35 -3.13 13.84
N LYS A 265 -3.45 -3.90 13.99
CA LYS A 265 -4.05 -4.30 15.28
C LYS A 265 -4.52 -3.14 16.16
N HIS A 266 -4.97 -2.05 15.55
CA HIS A 266 -5.68 -1.00 16.27
C HIS A 266 -7.05 -1.52 16.74
N ASN A 267 -7.50 -1.05 17.90
CA ASN A 267 -8.79 -1.44 18.48
C ASN A 267 -9.95 -0.67 17.84
N VAL A 268 -10.36 -1.06 16.62
CA VAL A 268 -11.55 -0.48 15.97
C VAL A 268 -12.80 -1.13 16.57
N ALA A 269 -13.43 -0.44 17.53
CA ALA A 269 -14.59 -0.98 18.27
C ALA A 269 -15.90 -0.90 17.48
N ARG A 270 -15.98 0.03 16.53
CA ARG A 270 -17.16 0.20 15.66
C ARG A 270 -16.77 0.93 14.38
N VAL A 271 -17.44 0.56 13.30
CA VAL A 271 -17.38 1.25 12.01
C VAL A 271 -18.72 1.95 11.77
N VAL A 272 -18.65 3.21 11.34
CA VAL A 272 -19.80 4.00 10.87
C VAL A 272 -19.56 4.34 9.41
N THR A 273 -20.47 3.94 8.55
CA THR A 273 -20.36 4.12 7.09
C THR A 273 -21.68 4.62 6.51
N HIS A 274 -21.81 4.65 5.19
CA HIS A 274 -23.04 4.99 4.49
C HIS A 274 -23.61 3.74 3.82
N ALA A 275 -24.92 3.73 3.57
CA ALA A 275 -25.48 2.86 2.55
C ALA A 275 -24.97 3.33 1.18
N ASP A 276 -24.75 2.38 0.26
CA ASP A 276 -24.35 2.73 -1.10
C ASP A 276 -25.46 3.51 -1.80
N ASP A 277 -25.05 4.53 -2.56
CA ASP A 277 -25.96 5.35 -3.36
C ASP A 277 -26.22 4.60 -4.68
N PRO A 278 -27.48 4.26 -5.01
CA PRO A 278 -27.78 3.51 -6.25
C PRO A 278 -27.44 4.29 -7.52
N ASP A 279 -27.29 5.61 -7.42
CA ASP A 279 -26.94 6.48 -8.55
C ASP A 279 -25.41 6.67 -8.70
N GLU A 280 -24.59 6.13 -7.79
CA GLU A 280 -23.13 6.16 -7.88
C GLU A 280 -22.57 4.80 -8.28
N GLU A 281 -21.67 4.78 -9.26
CA GLU A 281 -20.99 3.55 -9.65
C GLU A 281 -20.13 3.03 -8.49
N SER A 282 -20.39 1.80 -8.03
CA SER A 282 -19.62 1.16 -6.97
C SER A 282 -18.40 0.46 -7.54
N TRP A 283 -17.31 1.20 -7.67
CA TRP A 283 -16.03 0.73 -8.21
C TRP A 283 -14.98 0.42 -7.12
N PHE A 284 -15.33 0.62 -5.85
CA PHE A 284 -14.43 0.46 -4.71
C PHE A 284 -14.91 -0.62 -3.75
N PRO A 285 -13.99 -1.28 -3.01
CA PRO A 285 -14.37 -2.28 -2.03
C PRO A 285 -15.16 -1.68 -0.86
N SER A 286 -16.13 -2.42 -0.36
CA SER A 286 -17.06 -1.98 0.68
C SER A 286 -16.40 -1.93 2.07
N VAL A 287 -16.48 -0.74 2.71
CA VAL A 287 -16.07 -0.54 4.12
C VAL A 287 -16.92 -1.39 5.06
N HIS A 288 -18.22 -1.51 4.77
CA HIS A 288 -19.15 -2.33 5.52
C HIS A 288 -18.70 -3.81 5.52
N ASP A 289 -18.41 -4.35 4.33
CA ASP A 289 -18.09 -5.77 4.20
C ASP A 289 -16.72 -6.10 4.81
N LEU A 290 -15.75 -5.18 4.68
CA LEU A 290 -14.46 -5.32 5.35
C LEU A 290 -14.63 -5.38 6.87
N ALA A 291 -15.47 -4.52 7.45
CA ALA A 291 -15.75 -4.51 8.88
C ALA A 291 -16.48 -5.78 9.33
N ALA A 292 -17.54 -6.18 8.61
CA ALA A 292 -18.33 -7.38 8.89
C ALA A 292 -17.47 -8.66 8.84
N LYS A 293 -16.61 -8.79 7.80
CA LYS A 293 -15.68 -9.91 7.64
C LYS A 293 -14.68 -10.04 8.80
N ASN A 294 -14.38 -8.94 9.48
CA ASN A 294 -13.48 -8.89 10.63
C ASN A 294 -14.23 -8.88 11.97
N GLY A 295 -15.54 -9.09 11.98
CA GLY A 295 -16.36 -9.17 13.19
C GLY A 295 -16.55 -7.83 13.90
N ILE A 296 -16.40 -6.71 13.19
CA ILE A 296 -16.56 -5.36 13.76
C ILE A 296 -17.99 -4.89 13.52
N PRO A 297 -18.73 -4.49 14.57
CA PRO A 297 -20.06 -3.95 14.41
C PRO A 297 -20.08 -2.71 13.50
N VAL A 298 -21.04 -2.67 12.57
CA VAL A 298 -21.21 -1.58 11.61
C VAL A 298 -22.52 -0.84 11.89
N LEU A 299 -22.50 0.48 11.72
CA LEU A 299 -23.70 1.33 11.63
C LEU A 299 -23.68 2.09 10.30
N ALA A 300 -24.84 2.19 9.66
CA ALA A 300 -25.05 3.01 8.47
C ALA A 300 -26.28 3.92 8.66
N PRO A 301 -26.21 4.89 9.59
CA PRO A 301 -27.34 5.75 9.89
C PRO A 301 -27.62 6.68 8.72
N LEU A 302 -28.91 6.93 8.43
CA LEU A 302 -29.30 7.90 7.40
C LEU A 302 -28.81 9.31 7.73
N LYS A 303 -28.81 9.69 9.02
CA LYS A 303 -28.32 10.97 9.52
C LYS A 303 -27.42 10.78 10.73
N VAL A 304 -26.30 11.49 10.77
CA VAL A 304 -25.40 11.50 11.95
C VAL A 304 -25.98 12.19 13.18
N THR A 305 -27.10 12.91 13.03
CA THR A 305 -27.84 13.50 14.15
C THR A 305 -28.78 12.51 14.84
N ASP A 306 -28.85 11.26 14.38
CA ASP A 306 -29.61 10.21 15.05
C ASP A 306 -29.12 10.03 16.50
N PRO A 307 -29.98 10.20 17.52
CA PRO A 307 -29.63 10.02 18.92
C PRO A 307 -29.03 8.64 19.23
N VAL A 308 -29.49 7.59 18.54
CA VAL A 308 -29.02 6.21 18.74
C VAL A 308 -27.55 6.06 18.37
N LEU A 309 -27.09 6.80 17.36
CA LEU A 309 -25.67 6.83 16.98
C LEU A 309 -24.84 7.40 18.12
N ALA A 310 -25.19 8.60 18.61
CA ALA A 310 -24.46 9.25 19.69
C ALA A 310 -24.45 8.41 20.96
N GLU A 311 -25.60 7.88 21.39
CA GLU A 311 -25.67 6.99 22.57
C GLU A 311 -24.82 5.73 22.41
N THR A 312 -24.77 5.16 21.21
CA THR A 312 -23.95 3.99 20.92
C THR A 312 -22.46 4.33 20.99
N VAL A 313 -22.05 5.47 20.46
CA VAL A 313 -20.66 5.94 20.53
C VAL A 313 -20.27 6.33 21.96
N GLU A 314 -21.17 6.97 22.72
CA GLU A 314 -21.00 7.31 24.14
C GLU A 314 -20.75 6.05 24.98
N ARG A 315 -21.60 5.02 24.85
CA ARG A 315 -21.44 3.73 25.57
C ARG A 315 -20.15 3.00 25.23
N LEU A 316 -19.59 3.25 24.03
CA LEU A 316 -18.31 2.66 23.67
C LEU A 316 -17.16 3.33 24.38
N GLU A 317 -17.28 4.56 24.89
CA GLU A 317 -16.16 5.33 25.48
C GLU A 317 -14.89 5.26 24.61
N PRO A 318 -14.95 5.71 23.34
CA PRO A 318 -13.79 5.70 22.47
C PRO A 318 -12.73 6.69 22.95
N ASP A 319 -11.48 6.36 22.71
CA ASP A 319 -10.39 7.29 22.92
C ASP A 319 -10.28 8.28 21.76
N LEU A 320 -10.60 7.85 20.54
CA LEU A 320 -10.48 8.62 19.29
C LEU A 320 -11.64 8.31 18.34
N ILE A 321 -12.19 9.35 17.71
CA ILE A 321 -12.95 9.19 16.47
C ILE A 321 -12.03 9.50 15.30
N LEU A 322 -11.93 8.59 14.34
CA LEU A 322 -11.19 8.79 13.09
C LEU A 322 -12.18 8.79 11.92
N SER A 323 -12.36 9.96 11.30
CA SER A 323 -13.13 10.15 10.07
C SER A 323 -12.20 10.09 8.85
N VAL A 324 -12.58 9.29 7.85
CA VAL A 324 -11.87 9.17 6.57
C VAL A 324 -12.91 9.17 5.46
N PHE A 325 -13.02 10.29 4.74
CA PHE A 325 -13.95 10.43 3.61
C PHE A 325 -15.43 10.19 3.98
N TYR A 326 -15.79 10.44 5.23
CA TYR A 326 -17.18 10.38 5.65
C TYR A 326 -17.95 11.61 5.13
N ARG A 327 -19.14 11.39 4.57
CA ARG A 327 -19.86 12.40 3.77
C ARG A 327 -20.71 13.40 4.56
N GLN A 328 -20.92 13.19 5.86
CA GLN A 328 -21.74 14.08 6.70
C GLN A 328 -20.90 14.75 7.79
N ILE A 329 -21.25 16.00 8.11
CA ILE A 329 -20.60 16.76 9.18
C ILE A 329 -21.05 16.19 10.53
N LEU A 330 -20.09 15.77 11.36
CA LEU A 330 -20.38 15.23 12.67
C LEU A 330 -20.83 16.36 13.63
N PRO A 331 -21.99 16.23 14.30
CA PRO A 331 -22.45 17.22 15.27
C PRO A 331 -21.53 17.26 16.50
N ARG A 332 -21.54 18.40 17.20
CA ARG A 332 -20.76 18.64 18.42
C ARG A 332 -20.84 17.50 19.43
N ARG A 333 -22.05 16.97 19.64
CA ARG A 333 -22.31 15.84 20.55
C ARG A 333 -21.41 14.64 20.27
N LEU A 334 -21.11 14.32 19.01
CA LEU A 334 -20.18 13.23 18.67
C LEU A 334 -18.72 13.64 18.84
N LEU A 335 -18.38 14.87 18.46
CA LEU A 335 -17.01 15.39 18.50
C LEU A 335 -16.44 15.46 19.93
N ASP A 336 -17.31 15.70 20.92
CA ASP A 336 -16.94 15.84 22.33
C ASP A 336 -16.81 14.49 23.08
N ILE A 337 -17.28 13.36 22.50
CA ILE A 337 -17.21 12.04 23.15
C ILE A 337 -15.77 11.56 23.36
N PRO A 338 -14.91 11.46 22.31
CA PRO A 338 -13.59 10.88 22.45
C PRO A 338 -12.64 11.79 23.23
N ARG A 339 -11.95 11.25 24.26
CA ARG A 339 -11.02 12.03 25.08
C ARG A 339 -9.83 12.61 24.32
N LEU A 340 -9.40 11.98 23.22
CA LEU A 340 -8.33 12.49 22.33
C LEU A 340 -8.90 13.33 21.17
N GLY A 341 -10.21 13.56 21.14
CA GLY A 341 -10.93 14.30 20.12
C GLY A 341 -11.32 13.44 18.91
N ALA A 342 -11.97 14.10 17.95
CA ALA A 342 -12.29 13.55 16.65
C ALA A 342 -11.32 14.14 15.61
N VAL A 343 -10.76 13.29 14.74
CA VAL A 343 -9.82 13.69 13.69
C VAL A 343 -10.34 13.25 12.33
N ASN A 344 -10.09 14.05 11.30
CA ASN A 344 -10.47 13.77 9.93
C ASN A 344 -9.24 13.71 9.02
N LEU A 345 -9.25 12.75 8.11
CA LEU A 345 -8.31 12.66 7.01
C LEU A 345 -8.95 13.26 5.75
N HIS A 346 -8.48 14.45 5.37
CA HIS A 346 -8.99 15.22 4.25
C HIS A 346 -8.01 15.19 3.08
N PRO A 347 -8.44 14.91 1.84
CA PRO A 347 -7.56 14.77 0.68
C PRO A 347 -7.26 16.10 -0.02
N SER A 348 -6.73 17.05 0.75
CA SER A 348 -6.10 18.25 0.21
C SER A 348 -5.00 18.74 1.14
N LEU A 349 -4.25 19.75 0.69
CA LEU A 349 -3.37 20.55 1.53
C LEU A 349 -4.18 21.69 2.16
N LEU A 350 -4.84 21.42 3.29
CA LEU A 350 -5.57 22.44 4.05
C LEU A 350 -4.66 23.60 4.46
N PRO A 351 -5.16 24.85 4.50
CA PRO A 351 -6.57 25.23 4.38
C PRO A 351 -7.13 25.30 2.94
N GLY A 352 -6.33 25.00 1.92
CA GLY A 352 -6.80 24.92 0.54
C GLY A 352 -7.75 23.74 0.30
N TYR A 353 -8.73 23.94 -0.57
CA TYR A 353 -9.67 22.91 -1.02
C TYR A 353 -10.46 22.23 0.11
N ARG A 354 -11.01 23.02 1.04
CA ARG A 354 -12.03 22.55 2.00
C ARG A 354 -13.31 22.11 1.27
N GLY A 355 -14.13 21.29 1.92
CA GLY A 355 -15.45 20.91 1.42
C GLY A 355 -15.45 19.59 0.68
N ARG A 356 -16.11 19.53 -0.49
CA ARG A 356 -16.40 18.27 -1.20
C ARG A 356 -15.65 18.18 -2.52
N CYS A 357 -15.39 16.95 -2.95
CA CYS A 357 -14.71 16.62 -4.21
C CYS A 357 -13.34 17.34 -4.41
N PRO A 358 -12.50 17.53 -3.37
CA PRO A 358 -11.29 18.34 -3.49
C PRO A 358 -10.27 17.77 -4.50
N LEU A 359 -10.20 16.45 -4.67
CA LEU A 359 -9.32 15.82 -5.66
C LEU A 359 -9.76 16.17 -7.10
N ASN A 360 -11.06 16.06 -7.40
CA ASN A 360 -11.60 16.46 -8.70
C ASN A 360 -11.34 17.95 -8.94
N TRP A 361 -11.61 18.80 -7.95
CA TRP A 361 -11.37 20.24 -8.07
C TRP A 361 -9.90 20.59 -8.28
N ALA A 362 -8.97 19.93 -7.59
CA ALA A 362 -7.54 20.15 -7.79
C ALA A 362 -7.11 19.84 -9.24
N ILE A 363 -7.58 18.72 -9.79
CA ILE A 363 -7.30 18.35 -11.19
C ILE A 363 -7.93 19.37 -12.16
N ILE A 364 -9.21 19.70 -11.97
CA ILE A 364 -9.97 20.62 -12.82
C ILE A 364 -9.33 22.02 -12.85
N ASN A 365 -8.86 22.50 -11.70
CA ASN A 365 -8.20 23.80 -11.57
C ASN A 365 -6.74 23.78 -12.07
N GLY A 366 -6.24 22.63 -12.52
CA GLY A 366 -4.89 22.50 -13.08
C GLY A 366 -3.77 22.52 -12.05
N GLU A 367 -4.06 22.15 -10.80
CA GLU A 367 -3.05 22.05 -9.75
C GLU A 367 -1.96 21.04 -10.13
N LYS A 368 -0.71 21.40 -9.87
CA LYS A 368 0.46 20.50 -10.07
C LYS A 368 0.76 19.63 -8.86
N LYS A 369 0.07 19.89 -7.75
CA LYS A 369 0.26 19.17 -6.50
C LYS A 369 -1.03 19.12 -5.71
N SER A 370 -1.18 18.05 -4.95
CA SER A 370 -2.21 17.91 -3.93
C SER A 370 -1.63 17.14 -2.75
N GLY A 371 -2.46 16.68 -1.84
CA GLY A 371 -1.99 16.01 -0.65
C GLY A 371 -3.10 15.49 0.22
N VAL A 372 -2.71 15.07 1.41
CA VAL A 372 -3.63 14.69 2.48
C VAL A 372 -3.28 15.47 3.73
N THR A 373 -4.31 15.86 4.47
CA THR A 373 -4.20 16.52 5.76
C THR A 373 -4.92 15.70 6.81
N LEU A 374 -4.22 15.38 7.90
CA LEU A 374 -4.85 14.89 9.12
C LEU A 374 -5.07 16.08 10.05
N HIS A 375 -6.31 16.33 10.45
CA HIS A 375 -6.66 17.48 11.29
C HIS A 375 -7.72 17.14 12.31
N TYR A 376 -7.81 17.92 13.39
CA TYR A 376 -8.92 17.82 14.33
C TYR A 376 -10.21 18.33 13.68
N MET A 377 -11.32 17.70 14.03
CA MET A 377 -12.64 18.08 13.55
C MET A 377 -13.23 19.20 14.39
N THR A 378 -13.97 20.08 13.73
CA THR A 378 -14.81 21.13 14.33
C THR A 378 -16.21 21.02 13.73
N GLU A 379 -17.18 21.77 14.25
CA GLU A 379 -18.52 21.84 13.66
C GLU A 379 -18.51 22.48 12.26
N LYS A 380 -17.52 23.33 11.98
CA LYS A 380 -17.23 23.84 10.64
C LYS A 380 -16.38 22.82 9.88
N ALA A 381 -16.75 22.57 8.61
CA ALA A 381 -16.08 21.61 7.74
C ALA A 381 -14.61 22.01 7.51
N ASP A 382 -13.73 21.04 7.71
CA ASP A 382 -12.30 21.07 7.35
C ASP A 382 -11.50 22.28 7.88
N SER A 383 -11.93 22.86 9.01
CA SER A 383 -11.30 24.07 9.59
C SER A 383 -10.51 23.86 10.88
N GLY A 384 -10.53 22.67 11.45
CA GLY A 384 -9.84 22.43 12.72
C GLY A 384 -8.32 22.31 12.57
N ASP A 385 -7.62 22.33 13.71
CA ASP A 385 -6.16 22.35 13.75
C ASP A 385 -5.52 21.16 13.03
N VAL A 386 -4.49 21.44 12.23
CA VAL A 386 -3.72 20.45 11.48
C VAL A 386 -2.77 19.71 12.41
N ILE A 387 -2.77 18.38 12.28
CA ILE A 387 -1.85 17.45 12.94
C ILE A 387 -0.64 17.18 12.04
N GLY A 388 -0.88 17.00 10.74
CA GLY A 388 0.16 16.76 9.76
C GLY A 388 -0.38 16.82 8.34
N GLN A 389 0.53 16.95 7.38
CA GLN A 389 0.23 16.97 5.94
C GLN A 389 1.29 16.17 5.17
N LEU A 390 0.87 15.56 4.07
CA LEU A 390 1.76 14.96 3.08
C LEU A 390 1.34 15.45 1.69
N GLU A 391 2.31 15.86 0.89
CA GLU A 391 2.13 16.35 -0.47
C GLU A 391 2.51 15.26 -1.48
N PHE A 392 1.85 15.26 -2.64
CA PHE A 392 2.22 14.50 -3.82
C PHE A 392 1.97 15.32 -5.10
N GLU A 393 2.70 14.99 -6.15
CA GLU A 393 2.59 15.63 -7.47
C GLU A 393 1.40 15.08 -8.28
N ILE A 394 0.71 15.99 -8.97
CA ILE A 394 -0.26 15.69 -10.02
C ILE A 394 0.44 15.93 -11.35
N ALA A 395 0.77 14.84 -12.04
CA ALA A 395 1.36 14.86 -13.37
C ALA A 395 0.32 15.24 -14.43
N ASP A 396 0.77 15.59 -15.63
CA ASP A 396 -0.12 16.01 -16.71
C ASP A 396 -0.93 14.83 -17.26
N GLU A 397 -0.36 13.63 -17.19
CA GLU A 397 -0.99 12.36 -17.56
C GLU A 397 -1.88 11.75 -16.47
N ASP A 398 -1.88 12.30 -15.25
CA ASP A 398 -2.75 11.81 -14.19
C ASP A 398 -4.22 12.08 -14.51
N ASP A 399 -5.05 11.09 -14.22
CA ASP A 399 -6.50 11.23 -14.16
C ASP A 399 -6.98 11.13 -12.71
N ILE A 400 -8.29 11.26 -12.51
CA ILE A 400 -8.87 11.18 -11.18
C ILE A 400 -8.58 9.84 -10.49
N LYS A 401 -8.54 8.72 -11.22
CA LYS A 401 -8.27 7.41 -10.62
C LYS A 401 -6.83 7.32 -10.11
N THR A 402 -5.84 7.72 -10.91
CA THR A 402 -4.42 7.71 -10.47
C THR A 402 -4.18 8.66 -9.30
N VAL A 403 -4.85 9.81 -9.28
CA VAL A 403 -4.81 10.75 -8.13
C VAL A 403 -5.43 10.14 -6.87
N TYR A 404 -6.53 9.39 -6.99
CA TYR A 404 -7.09 8.64 -5.86
C TYR A 404 -6.11 7.58 -5.34
N GLU A 405 -5.41 6.84 -6.20
CA GLU A 405 -4.39 5.85 -5.81
C GLU A 405 -3.19 6.49 -5.09
N LYS A 406 -2.71 7.63 -5.59
CA LYS A 406 -1.69 8.46 -4.90
C LYS A 406 -2.19 8.92 -3.53
N THR A 407 -3.45 9.33 -3.45
CA THR A 407 -4.10 9.76 -2.20
C THR A 407 -4.21 8.60 -1.20
N VAL A 408 -4.52 7.38 -1.63
CA VAL A 408 -4.49 6.18 -0.76
C VAL A 408 -3.10 6.00 -0.18
N THR A 409 -2.05 6.04 -1.01
CA THR A 409 -0.67 5.89 -0.55
C THR A 409 -0.28 6.94 0.50
N ALA A 410 -0.59 8.21 0.23
CA ALA A 410 -0.34 9.30 1.16
C ALA A 410 -1.18 9.17 2.46
N SER A 411 -2.43 8.72 2.34
CA SER A 411 -3.35 8.48 3.47
C SER A 411 -2.82 7.44 4.45
N LEU A 412 -2.27 6.33 3.92
CA LEU A 412 -1.68 5.29 4.76
C LEU A 412 -0.40 5.79 5.46
N GLU A 413 0.44 6.53 4.74
CA GLU A 413 1.69 7.06 5.30
C GLU A 413 1.43 8.12 6.38
N ILE A 414 0.44 9.01 6.19
CA ILE A 414 0.11 10.02 7.19
C ILE A 414 -0.46 9.39 8.46
N LEU A 415 -1.33 8.37 8.33
CA LEU A 415 -1.82 7.63 9.49
C LEU A 415 -0.68 6.89 10.19
N ARG A 416 0.20 6.21 9.45
CA ARG A 416 1.38 5.54 10.00
C ARG A 416 2.27 6.47 10.80
N ARG A 417 2.45 7.71 10.33
CA ARG A 417 3.32 8.72 10.96
C ARG A 417 2.68 9.38 12.18
N PHE A 418 1.40 9.77 12.10
CA PHE A 418 0.80 10.67 13.07
C PHE A 418 -0.16 9.99 14.05
N LEU A 419 -0.80 8.87 13.67
CA LEU A 419 -1.73 8.17 14.56
C LEU A 419 -1.09 7.74 15.90
N PRO A 420 0.16 7.23 15.95
CA PRO A 420 0.83 6.94 17.22
C PRO A 420 1.02 8.18 18.11
N THR A 421 1.24 9.36 17.51
CA THR A 421 1.46 10.61 18.25
C THR A 421 0.18 11.12 18.91
N ILE A 422 -0.98 10.88 18.29
CA ILE A 422 -2.29 11.20 18.86
C ILE A 422 -2.51 10.37 20.13
N PHE A 423 -2.18 9.07 20.07
CA PHE A 423 -2.36 8.15 21.18
C PHE A 423 -1.40 8.35 22.35
N ASP A 424 -0.19 8.83 22.12
CA ASP A 424 0.80 9.03 23.21
C ASP A 424 0.46 10.27 24.06
N ARG A 425 0.24 11.43 23.44
CA ARG A 425 0.18 12.72 24.15
C ARG A 425 -0.89 13.70 23.68
N GLY A 426 -1.73 13.30 22.72
CA GLY A 426 -2.50 14.25 21.91
C GLY A 426 -1.57 14.97 20.95
N ALA A 427 -1.80 14.81 19.64
CA ALA A 427 -0.89 15.34 18.65
C ALA A 427 -0.88 16.87 18.63
N VAL A 428 0.20 17.44 18.10
CA VAL A 428 0.36 18.89 17.90
C VAL A 428 -0.85 19.45 17.16
N ARG A 429 -1.32 20.61 17.62
CA ARG A 429 -2.40 21.38 17.03
C ARG A 429 -1.81 22.60 16.34
N THR A 430 -1.83 22.61 15.02
CA THR A 430 -1.42 23.77 14.21
C THR A 430 -2.65 24.45 13.64
N PRO A 431 -3.02 25.66 14.11
CA PRO A 431 -4.16 26.39 13.56
C PRO A 431 -3.98 26.64 12.06
N GLN A 432 -5.08 26.57 11.31
CA GLN A 432 -5.09 26.91 9.89
C GLN A 432 -5.08 28.43 9.67
N ASP A 433 -4.37 28.93 8.66
CA ASP A 433 -4.42 30.34 8.25
C ASP A 433 -5.65 30.59 7.37
N GLU A 434 -6.72 31.18 7.94
CA GLU A 434 -7.97 31.42 7.22
C GLU A 434 -7.81 32.29 5.96
N ARG A 435 -6.72 33.09 5.84
CA ARG A 435 -6.45 33.89 4.62
C ARG A 435 -6.06 33.04 3.42
N GLN A 436 -5.63 31.81 3.64
CA GLN A 436 -5.23 30.85 2.61
C GLN A 436 -6.34 29.81 2.34
N ALA A 437 -7.50 29.94 3.00
CA ALA A 437 -8.58 28.98 2.88
C ALA A 437 -9.34 29.13 1.56
N SER A 438 -9.63 28.01 0.90
CA SER A 438 -10.57 27.93 -0.22
C SER A 438 -11.58 26.83 0.02
N TYR A 439 -12.79 26.99 -0.51
CA TYR A 439 -13.91 26.08 -0.29
C TYR A 439 -14.56 25.68 -1.61
N PHE A 440 -14.81 24.39 -1.79
CA PHE A 440 -15.49 23.86 -2.96
C PHE A 440 -16.65 22.93 -2.58
N GLY A 441 -17.73 23.07 -3.33
CA GLY A 441 -18.98 22.33 -3.12
C GLY A 441 -19.00 20.94 -3.77
N ARG A 442 -20.13 20.26 -3.59
CA ARG A 442 -20.44 19.00 -4.28
C ARG A 442 -20.48 19.25 -5.79
N ARG A 443 -20.00 18.29 -6.58
CA ARG A 443 -20.21 18.24 -8.04
C ARG A 443 -21.34 17.28 -8.39
N THR A 444 -22.00 17.55 -9.50
CA THR A 444 -23.06 16.78 -10.14
C THR A 444 -22.62 16.35 -11.54
N PRO A 445 -23.29 15.37 -12.17
CA PRO A 445 -23.00 15.01 -13.56
C PRO A 445 -23.02 16.20 -14.52
N GLU A 446 -23.95 17.16 -14.33
CA GLU A 446 -24.07 18.35 -15.20
C GLU A 446 -22.83 19.25 -15.15
N ASP A 447 -22.11 19.28 -14.03
CA ASP A 447 -20.87 20.06 -13.93
C ASP A 447 -19.75 19.50 -14.84
N GLY A 448 -19.94 18.32 -15.43
CA GLY A 448 -19.09 17.72 -16.47
C GLY A 448 -19.32 18.27 -17.87
N ARG A 449 -20.31 19.16 -18.08
CA ARG A 449 -20.56 19.77 -19.38
C ARG A 449 -19.36 20.63 -19.81
N ILE A 450 -18.84 20.36 -21.00
CA ILE A 450 -17.70 21.07 -21.58
C ILE A 450 -18.17 22.42 -22.12
N ASP A 451 -17.57 23.48 -21.58
CA ASP A 451 -17.61 24.82 -22.18
C ASP A 451 -16.44 24.96 -23.15
N TRP A 452 -16.73 24.88 -24.45
CA TRP A 452 -15.72 24.96 -25.50
C TRP A 452 -15.08 26.35 -25.64
N ALA A 453 -15.64 27.39 -25.01
CA ALA A 453 -15.03 28.72 -24.98
C ALA A 453 -13.80 28.80 -24.06
N LYS A 454 -13.56 27.79 -23.21
CA LYS A 454 -12.37 27.70 -22.36
C LYS A 454 -11.12 27.25 -23.10
N GLY A 455 -9.96 27.36 -22.46
CA GLY A 455 -8.70 26.84 -22.99
C GLY A 455 -8.70 25.33 -23.13
N ALA A 456 -7.95 24.80 -24.11
CA ALA A 456 -7.84 23.36 -24.32
C ALA A 456 -7.26 22.61 -23.10
N ASP A 457 -6.37 23.27 -22.36
CA ASP A 457 -5.82 22.81 -21.07
C ASP A 457 -6.89 22.73 -19.97
N GLU A 458 -7.77 23.72 -19.85
CA GLU A 458 -8.87 23.71 -18.88
C GLU A 458 -9.89 22.60 -19.20
N ILE A 459 -10.23 22.43 -20.47
CA ILE A 459 -11.14 21.36 -20.92
C ILE A 459 -10.48 19.98 -20.70
N HIS A 460 -9.18 19.85 -21.00
CA HIS A 460 -8.44 18.62 -20.72
C HIS A 460 -8.43 18.27 -19.22
N ASN A 461 -8.25 19.27 -18.36
CA ASN A 461 -8.32 19.11 -16.91
C ASN A 461 -9.71 18.69 -16.43
N LEU A 462 -10.79 19.24 -17.02
CA LEU A 462 -12.14 18.78 -16.77
C LEU A 462 -12.29 17.29 -17.13
N ILE A 463 -11.90 16.91 -18.35
CA ILE A 463 -12.01 15.54 -18.85
C ILE A 463 -11.30 14.56 -17.91
N ARG A 464 -10.02 14.78 -17.60
CA ARG A 464 -9.25 13.86 -16.73
C ARG A 464 -9.71 13.91 -15.26
N GLY A 465 -10.30 15.02 -14.81
CA GLY A 465 -10.81 15.20 -13.45
C GLY A 465 -12.16 14.55 -13.18
N VAL A 466 -12.93 14.21 -14.22
CA VAL A 466 -14.24 13.53 -14.10
C VAL A 466 -14.38 12.29 -14.99
N THR A 467 -13.29 11.77 -15.55
CA THR A 467 -13.30 10.49 -16.28
C THR A 467 -13.59 9.30 -15.37
N HIS A 468 -13.64 8.08 -15.91
CA HIS A 468 -13.88 6.85 -15.17
C HIS A 468 -13.08 6.83 -13.86
N PRO A 469 -13.72 6.51 -12.73
CA PRO A 469 -15.07 5.96 -12.58
C PRO A 469 -16.15 7.01 -12.24
N PHE A 470 -15.96 8.26 -12.65
CA PHE A 470 -16.93 9.35 -12.47
C PHE A 470 -17.83 9.49 -13.72
N PRO A 471 -18.90 10.31 -13.68
CA PRO A 471 -19.88 10.39 -14.76
C PRO A 471 -19.38 10.84 -16.15
N GLY A 472 -18.11 11.26 -16.28
CA GLY A 472 -17.52 11.71 -17.53
C GLY A 472 -17.77 13.20 -17.82
N ALA A 473 -16.86 13.79 -18.60
CA ALA A 473 -17.12 15.08 -19.23
C ALA A 473 -17.97 14.85 -20.48
N PHE A 474 -18.85 15.79 -20.85
CA PHE A 474 -19.72 15.62 -22.01
C PHE A 474 -19.98 16.93 -22.75
N SER A 475 -20.42 16.80 -24.00
CA SER A 475 -20.93 17.91 -24.80
C SER A 475 -22.01 17.39 -25.76
N PHE A 476 -22.64 18.28 -26.51
CA PHE A 476 -23.66 17.93 -27.51
C PHE A 476 -23.18 18.29 -28.91
N ILE A 477 -23.49 17.42 -29.88
CA ILE A 477 -23.29 17.68 -31.29
C ILE A 477 -24.46 17.11 -32.08
N LYS A 478 -25.10 17.93 -32.92
CA LYS A 478 -26.33 17.55 -33.65
C LYS A 478 -27.42 16.99 -32.71
N ASP A 479 -27.65 17.67 -31.58
CA ASP A 479 -28.60 17.27 -30.53
C ASP A 479 -28.33 15.89 -29.90
N LYS A 480 -27.11 15.34 -30.06
CA LYS A 480 -26.68 14.07 -29.45
C LYS A 480 -25.63 14.32 -28.39
N LYS A 481 -25.84 13.75 -27.20
CA LYS A 481 -24.89 13.79 -26.10
C LYS A 481 -23.72 12.84 -26.37
N LEU A 482 -22.52 13.38 -26.23
CA LEU A 482 -21.27 12.65 -26.37
C LEU A 482 -20.44 12.81 -25.10
N LEU A 483 -20.16 11.69 -24.43
CA LEU A 483 -19.21 11.60 -23.34
C LEU A 483 -17.79 11.56 -23.91
N ILE A 484 -16.88 12.27 -23.26
CA ILE A 484 -15.46 12.36 -23.62
C ILE A 484 -14.66 11.88 -22.41
N TRP A 485 -14.10 10.68 -22.55
CA TRP A 485 -13.39 9.98 -21.48
C TRP A 485 -11.90 10.28 -21.46
N LYS A 486 -11.33 10.57 -22.63
CA LYS A 486 -9.90 10.88 -22.77
C LYS A 486 -9.66 11.84 -23.92
N ALA A 487 -8.81 12.84 -23.69
CA ALA A 487 -8.36 13.77 -24.71
C ALA A 487 -6.89 14.15 -24.51
N THR A 488 -6.27 14.74 -25.52
CA THR A 488 -4.93 15.37 -25.42
C THR A 488 -4.95 16.74 -26.05
N VAL A 489 -4.21 17.68 -25.47
CA VAL A 489 -4.05 19.03 -26.02
C VAL A 489 -3.24 18.99 -27.32
N SER A 490 -3.58 19.86 -28.25
CA SER A 490 -2.87 20.07 -29.53
C SER A 490 -2.52 21.54 -29.71
N ASP A 491 -1.38 21.80 -30.35
CA ASP A 491 -0.93 23.16 -30.71
C ASP A 491 -1.76 23.78 -31.86
N ARG A 492 -2.62 22.98 -32.52
CA ARG A 492 -3.53 23.50 -33.53
C ARG A 492 -4.58 24.40 -32.89
N SER A 493 -5.12 25.32 -33.68
CA SER A 493 -6.15 26.25 -33.23
C SER A 493 -7.35 26.21 -34.19
N GLY A 494 -8.52 26.53 -33.65
CA GLY A 494 -9.79 26.48 -34.35
C GLY A 494 -10.85 27.29 -33.62
N ALA A 495 -11.99 27.51 -34.25
CA ALA A 495 -13.12 28.11 -33.55
C ALA A 495 -13.56 27.18 -32.39
N PRO A 496 -13.95 27.72 -31.22
CA PRO A 496 -14.49 26.95 -30.10
C PRO A 496 -15.54 25.95 -30.54
N GLY A 497 -15.41 24.69 -30.16
CA GLY A 497 -16.35 23.60 -30.45
C GLY A 497 -16.34 23.13 -31.90
N ALA A 498 -15.59 23.76 -32.81
CA ALA A 498 -15.58 23.38 -34.22
C ALA A 498 -14.64 22.20 -34.48
N ILE A 499 -15.10 21.24 -35.28
CA ILE A 499 -14.26 20.14 -35.75
C ILE A 499 -13.38 20.65 -36.87
N ILE A 500 -12.09 20.80 -36.57
CA ILE A 500 -11.09 21.38 -37.47
C ILE A 500 -10.28 20.33 -38.24
N GLY A 501 -10.59 19.05 -38.01
CA GLY A 501 -10.05 17.92 -38.76
C GLY A 501 -9.93 16.68 -37.90
N THR A 502 -9.02 15.80 -38.31
CA THR A 502 -8.64 14.61 -37.55
C THR A 502 -7.14 14.62 -37.27
N ALA A 503 -6.73 14.04 -36.16
CA ALA A 503 -5.34 13.82 -35.77
C ALA A 503 -5.24 12.49 -35.03
N ASN A 504 -4.21 11.69 -35.31
CA ASN A 504 -3.98 10.38 -34.68
C ASN A 504 -5.20 9.44 -34.73
N GLY A 505 -5.94 9.44 -35.85
CA GLY A 505 -7.15 8.62 -35.97
C GLY A 505 -8.23 9.00 -34.95
N SER A 506 -8.33 10.29 -34.60
CA SER A 506 -9.31 10.85 -33.67
C SER A 506 -9.68 12.29 -34.10
N PHE A 507 -10.76 12.84 -33.52
CA PHE A 507 -11.27 14.17 -33.82
C PHE A 507 -10.45 15.27 -33.18
N LEU A 508 -10.14 16.29 -33.97
CA LEU A 508 -9.50 17.49 -33.51
C LEU A 508 -10.54 18.62 -33.42
N VAL A 509 -10.79 19.10 -32.21
CA VAL A 509 -11.83 20.09 -31.89
C VAL A 509 -11.19 21.36 -31.35
N GLY A 510 -11.54 22.51 -31.94
CA GLY A 510 -11.08 23.81 -31.47
C GLY A 510 -11.65 24.17 -30.10
N ALA A 511 -10.85 24.85 -29.28
CA ALA A 511 -11.25 25.42 -28.00
C ALA A 511 -11.14 26.95 -28.05
N GLY A 512 -11.45 27.66 -26.95
CA GLY A 512 -11.19 29.10 -26.81
C GLY A 512 -9.73 29.46 -27.07
N ARG A 513 -8.82 28.58 -26.66
CA ARG A 513 -7.39 28.63 -26.95
C ARG A 513 -6.87 27.21 -27.20
N GLY A 514 -6.21 27.00 -28.34
CA GLY A 514 -5.70 25.68 -28.75
C GLY A 514 -6.80 24.75 -29.26
N ALA A 515 -6.53 23.45 -29.24
CA ALA A 515 -7.46 22.41 -29.65
C ALA A 515 -7.26 21.12 -28.83
N LEU A 516 -8.26 20.23 -28.83
CA LEU A 516 -8.17 18.90 -28.23
C LEU A 516 -8.34 17.81 -29.27
N ILE A 517 -7.58 16.73 -29.08
CA ILE A 517 -7.76 15.44 -29.78
C ILE A 517 -8.58 14.54 -28.88
N LEU A 518 -9.79 14.15 -29.29
CA LEU A 518 -10.74 13.36 -28.49
C LEU A 518 -10.49 11.85 -28.61
N GLN A 519 -9.60 11.32 -27.78
CA GLN A 519 -9.09 9.95 -27.92
C GLN A 519 -10.15 8.87 -27.66
N ARG A 520 -10.96 9.05 -26.61
CA ARG A 520 -11.98 8.07 -26.19
C ARG A 520 -13.32 8.77 -25.95
N THR A 521 -14.36 8.28 -26.60
CA THR A 521 -15.69 8.89 -26.58
C THR A 521 -16.78 7.83 -26.52
N GLN A 522 -17.95 8.21 -26.00
CA GLN A 522 -19.09 7.31 -25.89
C GLN A 522 -20.38 8.08 -26.18
N MET A 523 -21.24 7.54 -27.04
CA MET A 523 -22.60 8.03 -27.19
C MET A 523 -23.46 7.47 -26.05
N GLU A 524 -24.43 8.26 -25.59
CA GLU A 524 -25.31 7.83 -24.51
C GLU A 524 -26.03 6.52 -24.86
N GLY A 525 -25.86 5.50 -24.01
CA GLY A 525 -26.43 4.16 -24.22
C GLY A 525 -25.63 3.23 -25.15
N GLU A 526 -24.47 3.66 -25.66
CA GLU A 526 -23.59 2.82 -26.48
C GLU A 526 -22.27 2.48 -25.76
N ASP A 527 -21.50 1.55 -26.33
CA ASP A 527 -20.15 1.22 -25.86
C ASP A 527 -19.15 2.36 -26.10
N GLU A 528 -18.15 2.45 -25.23
CA GLU A 528 -17.03 3.37 -25.40
C GLU A 528 -16.18 2.97 -26.62
N THR A 529 -15.88 3.95 -27.47
CA THR A 529 -15.11 3.74 -28.71
C THR A 529 -13.95 4.73 -28.83
N ASP A 530 -13.01 4.40 -29.71
CA ASP A 530 -11.99 5.36 -30.13
C ASP A 530 -12.64 6.54 -30.86
N GLY A 531 -12.07 7.72 -30.66
CA GLY A 531 -12.62 9.01 -31.11
C GLY A 531 -13.34 8.93 -32.45
N THR A 532 -12.68 8.38 -33.49
CA THR A 532 -13.19 8.33 -34.88
C THR A 532 -14.49 7.55 -35.09
N ALA A 533 -14.73 6.45 -34.35
CA ALA A 533 -15.87 5.58 -34.61
C ALA A 533 -17.20 6.24 -34.23
N ALA A 534 -17.23 6.99 -33.12
CA ALA A 534 -18.44 7.64 -32.62
C ALA A 534 -18.98 8.69 -33.61
N LEU A 535 -18.14 9.60 -34.12
CA LEU A 535 -18.66 10.62 -35.02
C LEU A 535 -18.82 10.17 -36.47
N GLN A 536 -18.16 9.10 -36.92
CA GLN A 536 -18.52 8.45 -38.20
C GLN A 536 -19.96 7.95 -38.16
N ARG A 537 -20.40 7.35 -37.04
CA ARG A 537 -21.80 6.95 -36.83
C ARG A 537 -22.74 8.16 -36.81
N LEU A 538 -22.31 9.28 -36.24
CA LEU A 538 -23.08 10.54 -36.22
C LEU A 538 -23.02 11.33 -37.54
N GLY A 539 -22.29 10.85 -38.55
CA GLY A 539 -22.15 11.52 -39.84
C GLY A 539 -21.57 12.93 -39.75
N VAL A 540 -20.68 13.16 -38.77
CA VAL A 540 -20.10 14.47 -38.50
C VAL A 540 -18.96 14.76 -39.46
N LYS A 541 -18.89 16.01 -39.93
CA LYS A 541 -17.91 16.48 -40.91
C LYS A 541 -17.09 17.63 -40.35
N GLN A 542 -15.94 17.89 -40.97
CA GLN A 542 -15.18 19.11 -40.68
C GLN A 542 -16.07 20.34 -40.87
N GLY A 543 -16.04 21.26 -39.90
CA GLY A 543 -16.92 22.43 -39.86
C GLY A 543 -18.18 22.25 -39.01
N ASP A 544 -18.59 21.02 -38.70
CA ASP A 544 -19.61 20.77 -37.68
C ASP A 544 -19.10 21.23 -36.31
N ARG A 545 -20.02 21.60 -35.43
CA ARG A 545 -19.72 22.25 -34.14
C ARG A 545 -20.44 21.57 -32.99
N PHE A 546 -19.73 21.45 -31.87
CA PHE A 546 -20.33 21.15 -30.57
C PHE A 546 -21.08 22.37 -30.03
N ASP A 547 -22.11 22.10 -29.24
CA ASP A 547 -22.92 23.14 -28.59
C ASP A 547 -22.17 23.83 -27.46
N PHE A 548 -22.59 25.06 -27.17
CA PHE A 548 -22.11 25.90 -26.08
C PHE A 548 -22.85 25.62 -24.78
#